data_AF-A0A938BSY8-F1
#
_entry.id   AF-A0A938BSY8-F1
#
_cell.length_a   1.000
_cell.length_b   1.000
_cell.length_c   1.000
_cell.angle_alpha   90.00
_cell.angle_beta   90.00
_cell.angle_gamma   90.00
#
_symmetry.space_group_name_H-M   'P 1'
#
loop_
_entity.id
_entity.type
_entity.pdbx_description
1 polymer ?
#
loop_
_entity_poly.entity_id
_entity_poly.type
_entity_poly.pdbx_seq_one_letter_code
_entity_poly.pdbx_strand_id
1 'polypeptide(L)'
;GKFEGGKLMLFFGARTQQELPYFGPLQSLPKDFIDIELAFSRAPGQAKRYVQDAMRDRSADLALLLRDPNAFFFVCGLKAMEEGVVMTLRDVAVQAGMDWDSLGATMKKEGRLHLETY
;
A
#
# COMPACT_ATOMS: atom_id res chain seq x y z
N GLY A 1 -1.28 22.96 13.95
CA GLY A 1 -0.55 23.30 12.73
C GLY A 1 -0.96 22.31 11.68
N LYS A 2 -1.54 22.76 10.57
CA LYS A 2 -1.87 21.86 9.45
C LYS A 2 -0.54 21.38 8.88
N PHE A 3 -0.33 20.06 8.84
CA PHE A 3 0.80 19.51 8.12
C PHE A 3 0.65 19.91 6.64
N GLU A 4 1.56 20.75 6.13
CA GLU A 4 1.66 21.11 4.70
C GLU A 4 2.29 19.97 3.88
N GLY A 5 1.96 18.72 4.20
CA GLY A 5 2.63 17.52 3.66
C GLY A 5 1.75 16.74 2.69
N GLY A 6 2.38 16.11 1.69
CA GLY A 6 1.72 15.20 0.75
C GLY A 6 1.03 14.00 1.42
N LYS A 7 0.26 13.25 0.65
CA LYS A 7 -0.52 12.12 1.15
C LYS A 7 0.39 10.94 1.52
N LEU A 8 0.25 10.43 2.75
CA LEU A 8 0.91 9.22 3.23
C LEU A 8 -0.14 8.13 3.49
N MET A 9 0.02 6.98 2.84
CA MET A 9 -0.82 5.80 3.03
C MET A 9 0.02 4.60 3.45
N LEU A 10 -0.43 3.86 4.45
CA LEU A 10 0.19 2.63 4.93
C LEU A 10 -0.79 1.48 4.81
N PHE A 11 -0.44 0.44 4.05
CA PHE A 11 -1.16 -0.82 4.03
C PHE A 11 -0.36 -1.85 4.82
N PHE A 12 -0.88 -2.35 5.95
CA PHE A 12 -0.12 -3.22 6.85
C PHE A 12 -0.86 -4.53 7.14
N GLY A 13 -0.28 -5.63 6.67
CA GLY A 13 -0.80 -6.97 6.86
C GLY A 13 -0.25 -7.66 8.13
N ALA A 14 -1.12 -8.33 8.87
CA ALA A 14 -0.74 -9.30 9.89
C ALA A 14 -1.71 -10.48 9.91
N ARG A 15 -1.42 -11.47 10.74
CA ARG A 15 -2.35 -12.58 10.99
C ARG A 15 -3.50 -12.12 11.87
N THR A 16 -3.19 -11.50 12.99
CA THR A 16 -4.16 -10.96 13.95
C THR A 16 -3.70 -9.58 14.40
N GLN A 17 -4.57 -8.85 15.11
CA GLN A 17 -4.23 -7.55 15.70
C GLN A 17 -3.07 -7.67 16.70
N GLN A 18 -3.04 -8.76 17.47
CA GLN A 18 -2.00 -9.02 18.49
C GLN A 18 -0.65 -9.34 17.86
N GLU A 19 -0.64 -9.86 16.64
CA GLU A 19 0.56 -10.16 15.86
C GLU A 19 1.04 -8.97 15.02
N LEU A 20 0.32 -7.84 15.01
CA LEU A 20 0.73 -6.64 14.26
C LEU A 20 1.78 -5.86 15.06
N PRO A 21 3.01 -5.69 14.55
CA PRO A 21 4.00 -4.84 15.17
C PRO A 21 3.51 -3.40 15.31
N TYR A 22 3.84 -2.76 16.43
CA TYR A 22 3.55 -1.35 16.69
C TYR A 22 2.06 -0.97 16.62
N PHE A 23 1.13 -1.92 16.79
CA PHE A 23 -0.31 -1.62 16.69
C PHE A 23 -0.74 -0.41 17.54
N GLY A 24 -0.39 -0.38 18.83
CA GLY A 24 -0.72 0.75 19.72
C GLY A 24 -0.15 2.09 19.22
N PRO A 25 1.17 2.21 19.01
CA PRO A 25 1.78 3.42 18.45
C PRO A 25 1.18 3.85 17.10
N LEU A 26 0.92 2.92 16.17
CA LEU A 26 0.32 3.24 14.87
C LEU A 26 -1.08 3.86 15.01
N GLN A 27 -1.89 3.36 15.94
CA GLN A 27 -3.22 3.91 16.21
C GLN A 27 -3.20 5.31 16.85
N SER A 28 -2.07 5.72 17.42
CA SER A 28 -1.91 7.06 18.01
C SER A 28 -1.51 8.12 16.99
N LEU A 29 -1.15 7.72 15.77
CA LEU A 29 -0.78 8.66 14.72
C LEU A 29 -2.00 9.47 14.24
N PRO A 30 -1.86 10.78 14.00
CA PRO A 30 -2.97 11.60 13.53
C PRO A 30 -3.48 11.14 12.16
N LYS A 31 -4.81 11.07 11.98
CA LYS A 31 -5.43 10.66 10.70
C LYS A 31 -5.20 11.64 9.56
N ASP A 32 -4.95 12.90 9.90
CA ASP A 32 -4.56 13.95 8.94
C ASP A 32 -3.07 13.86 8.56
N PHE A 33 -2.28 13.07 9.28
CA PHE A 33 -0.87 12.79 8.97
C PHE A 33 -0.70 11.51 8.14
N ILE A 34 -1.42 10.44 8.48
CA ILE A 34 -1.28 9.13 7.83
C ILE A 34 -2.63 8.41 7.72
N ASP A 35 -2.88 7.80 6.57
CA ASP A 35 -4.01 6.92 6.32
C ASP A 35 -3.56 5.46 6.43
N ILE A 36 -4.08 4.72 7.41
CA ILE A 36 -3.62 3.36 7.74
C ILE A 36 -4.72 2.35 7.41
N GLU A 37 -4.40 1.42 6.51
CA GLU A 37 -5.22 0.29 6.12
C GLU A 37 -4.64 -1.01 6.70
N LEU A 38 -5.33 -1.59 7.68
CA LEU A 38 -4.91 -2.84 8.30
C LEU A 38 -5.60 -4.04 7.65
N ALA A 39 -4.83 -5.07 7.35
CA ALA A 39 -5.33 -6.32 6.77
C ALA A 39 -5.00 -7.51 7.67
N PHE A 40 -6.02 -8.18 8.20
CA PHE A 40 -5.84 -9.33 9.09
C PHE A 40 -6.27 -10.63 8.41
N SER A 41 -5.32 -11.54 8.21
CA SER A 41 -5.60 -12.81 7.53
C SER A 41 -6.23 -13.88 8.42
N ARG A 42 -6.29 -13.67 9.76
CA ARG A 42 -6.78 -14.62 10.76
C ARG A 42 -7.61 -13.96 11.88
N ALA A 43 -8.25 -12.82 11.59
CA ALA A 43 -9.17 -12.21 12.55
C ALA A 43 -10.35 -13.16 12.84
N PRO A 44 -10.67 -13.45 14.11
CA PRO A 44 -11.76 -14.36 14.47
C PRO A 44 -13.10 -13.89 13.90
N GLY A 45 -13.83 -14.80 13.25
CA GLY A 45 -15.15 -14.51 12.69
C GLY A 45 -15.15 -13.61 11.44
N GLN A 46 -13.99 -13.28 10.88
CA GLN A 46 -13.87 -12.47 9.67
C GLN A 46 -13.27 -13.28 8.52
N ALA A 47 -13.61 -12.89 7.28
CA ALA A 47 -12.94 -13.43 6.10
C ALA A 47 -11.46 -13.05 6.10
N LYS A 48 -10.63 -13.88 5.47
CA LYS A 48 -9.20 -13.57 5.32
C LYS A 48 -9.06 -12.29 4.50
N ARG A 49 -8.28 -11.34 5.00
CA ARG A 49 -7.93 -10.10 4.31
C ARG A 49 -6.42 -9.93 4.27
N TYR A 50 -5.89 -9.65 3.09
CA TYR A 50 -4.48 -9.40 2.83
C TYR A 50 -4.26 -7.97 2.34
N VAL A 51 -2.99 -7.55 2.27
CA VAL A 51 -2.61 -6.19 1.86
C VAL A 51 -3.16 -5.86 0.47
N GLN A 52 -3.06 -6.80 -0.48
CA GLN A 52 -3.62 -6.64 -1.83
C GLN A 52 -5.14 -6.41 -1.82
N ASP A 53 -5.88 -6.98 -0.87
CA ASP A 53 -7.34 -6.79 -0.78
C ASP A 53 -7.65 -5.36 -0.31
N ALA A 54 -6.93 -4.89 0.72
CA ALA A 54 -7.06 -3.51 1.19
C ALA A 54 -6.65 -2.49 0.11
N MET A 55 -5.62 -2.80 -0.67
CA MET A 55 -5.22 -1.98 -1.82
C MET A 55 -6.32 -1.90 -2.89
N ARG A 56 -7.03 -3.00 -3.18
CA ARG A 56 -8.16 -2.99 -4.13
C ARG A 56 -9.31 -2.11 -3.65
N ASP A 57 -9.63 -2.16 -2.36
CA ASP A 57 -10.64 -1.29 -1.75
C ASP A 57 -10.27 0.20 -1.88
N ARG A 58 -8.97 0.52 -1.85
CA ARG A 58 -8.41 1.87 -2.01
C ARG A 58 -7.87 2.16 -3.42
N SER A 59 -8.32 1.41 -4.43
CA SER A 59 -7.84 1.51 -5.82
C SER A 59 -7.92 2.93 -6.40
N ALA A 60 -9.01 3.66 -6.11
CA ALA A 60 -9.16 5.04 -6.58
C ALA A 60 -8.08 5.98 -6.03
N ASP A 61 -7.73 5.84 -4.76
CA ASP A 61 -6.66 6.62 -4.11
C ASP A 61 -5.28 6.25 -4.68
N LEU A 62 -5.03 4.95 -4.85
CA LEU A 62 -3.79 4.44 -5.43
C LEU A 62 -3.62 4.89 -6.88
N ALA A 63 -4.70 4.94 -7.67
CA ALA A 63 -4.66 5.42 -9.05
C ALA A 63 -4.25 6.89 -9.15
N LEU A 64 -4.69 7.73 -8.21
CA LEU A 64 -4.24 9.13 -8.13
C LEU A 64 -2.75 9.22 -7.81
N LEU A 65 -2.27 8.42 -6.84
CA LEU A 65 -0.86 8.38 -6.46
C LEU A 65 0.02 7.85 -7.60
N LEU A 66 -0.41 6.82 -8.33
CA LEU A 66 0.33 6.27 -9.46
C LEU A 66 0.56 7.31 -10.58
N ARG A 67 -0.37 8.26 -10.76
CA ARG A 67 -0.24 9.36 -11.72
C ARG A 67 0.68 10.48 -11.26
N ASP A 68 0.85 10.66 -9.95
CA ASP A 68 1.63 11.76 -9.39
C ASP A 68 3.14 11.46 -9.51
N PRO A 69 3.92 12.25 -10.28
CA PRO A 69 5.36 12.04 -10.42
C PRO A 69 6.12 12.19 -9.09
N ASN A 70 5.53 12.77 -8.05
CA ASN A 70 6.12 12.93 -6.72
C ASN A 70 5.70 11.83 -5.72
N ALA A 71 4.89 10.85 -6.15
CA ALA A 71 4.52 9.73 -5.31
C ALA A 71 5.58 8.61 -5.38
N PHE A 72 5.90 8.06 -4.21
CA PHE A 72 6.86 6.98 -4.00
C PHE A 72 6.16 5.80 -3.32
N PHE A 73 6.46 4.60 -3.79
CA PHE A 73 5.88 3.34 -3.33
C PHE A 73 6.99 2.48 -2.73
N PHE A 74 6.78 2.05 -1.50
CA PHE A 74 7.70 1.19 -0.75
C PHE A 74 6.99 -0.11 -0.41
N VAL A 75 7.57 -1.24 -0.82
CA VAL A 75 7.06 -2.58 -0.56
C VAL A 75 8.12 -3.34 0.23
N CYS A 76 7.79 -3.72 1.46
CA CYS A 76 8.68 -4.43 2.36
C CYS A 76 7.94 -5.62 2.99
N GLY A 77 8.66 -6.74 3.18
CA GLY A 77 8.13 -7.92 3.86
C GLY A 77 8.63 -9.23 3.24
N LEU A 78 7.85 -10.29 3.42
CA LEU A 78 8.17 -11.60 2.84
C LEU A 78 8.05 -11.59 1.32
N LYS A 79 8.95 -12.30 0.63
CA LYS A 79 8.93 -12.45 -0.84
C LYS A 79 7.60 -12.94 -1.40
N ALA A 80 6.88 -13.78 -0.65
CA ALA A 80 5.55 -14.27 -1.04
C ALA A 80 4.47 -13.18 -1.13
N MET A 81 4.70 -11.99 -0.55
CA MET A 81 3.78 -10.85 -0.61
C MET A 81 3.96 -10.02 -1.87
N GLU A 82 5.19 -9.97 -2.41
CA GLU A 82 5.58 -9.03 -3.46
C GLU A 82 4.68 -9.14 -4.70
N GLU A 83 4.50 -10.36 -5.20
CA GLU A 83 3.73 -10.61 -6.42
C GLU A 83 2.29 -10.09 -6.29
N GLY A 84 1.62 -10.36 -5.16
CA GLY A 84 0.25 -9.90 -4.93
C GLY A 84 0.12 -8.38 -4.88
N VAL A 85 1.10 -7.70 -4.26
CA VAL A 85 1.14 -6.23 -4.17
C VAL A 85 1.41 -5.61 -5.54
N VAL A 86 2.44 -6.08 -6.24
CA VAL A 86 2.83 -5.55 -7.56
C VAL A 86 1.72 -5.79 -8.59
N MET A 87 1.10 -6.97 -8.59
CA MET A 87 -0.04 -7.26 -9.45
C MET A 87 -1.24 -6.36 -9.14
N THR A 88 -1.46 -6.02 -7.88
CA THR A 88 -2.55 -5.11 -7.52
C THR A 88 -2.26 -3.69 -7.99
N LEU A 89 -1.03 -3.19 -7.87
CA LEU A 89 -0.65 -1.89 -8.44
C LEU A 89 -0.85 -1.87 -9.97
N ARG A 90 -0.47 -2.95 -10.66
CA ARG A 90 -0.72 -3.13 -12.09
C ARG A 90 -2.20 -3.06 -12.42
N ASP A 91 -3.03 -3.83 -11.71
CA ASP A 91 -4.47 -3.86 -11.94
C ASP A 91 -5.09 -2.47 -11.76
N VAL A 92 -4.72 -1.77 -10.68
CA VAL A 92 -5.17 -0.39 -10.43
C VAL A 92 -4.74 0.56 -11.54
N ALA A 93 -3.50 0.45 -12.01
CA ALA A 93 -3.00 1.27 -13.11
C ALA A 93 -3.81 1.06 -14.40
N VAL A 94 -3.99 -0.21 -14.79
CA VAL A 94 -4.73 -0.59 -16.00
C VAL A 94 -6.20 -0.17 -15.92
N GLN A 95 -6.86 -0.38 -14.78
CA GLN A 95 -8.24 0.05 -14.57
C GLN A 95 -8.41 1.57 -14.66
N ALA A 96 -7.38 2.33 -14.28
CA ALA A 96 -7.34 3.77 -14.42
C ALA A 96 -6.83 4.26 -15.79
N GLY A 97 -6.69 3.37 -16.77
CA GLY A 97 -6.29 3.70 -18.14
C GLY A 97 -4.82 4.07 -18.31
N MET A 98 -3.95 3.66 -17.37
CA MET A 98 -2.50 3.84 -17.46
C MET A 98 -1.84 2.60 -18.07
N ASP A 99 -0.78 2.80 -18.85
CA ASP A 99 0.08 1.72 -19.31
C ASP A 99 1.07 1.32 -18.20
N TRP A 100 0.82 0.17 -17.57
CA TRP A 100 1.64 -0.33 -16.47
C TRP A 100 3.10 -0.60 -16.89
N ASP A 101 3.33 -1.09 -18.11
CA ASP A 101 4.68 -1.49 -18.50
C ASP A 101 5.59 -0.25 -18.65
N SER A 102 5.06 0.83 -19.25
CA SER A 102 5.74 2.13 -19.29
C SER A 102 5.84 2.80 -17.92
N LEU A 103 4.76 2.80 -17.14
CA LEU A 103 4.71 3.43 -15.82
C LEU A 103 5.67 2.76 -14.83
N GLY A 104 5.60 1.43 -14.72
CA GLY A 104 6.45 0.64 -13.84
C GLY A 104 7.94 0.77 -14.20
N ALA A 105 8.27 0.78 -15.49
CA ALA A 105 9.63 1.04 -15.94
C ALA A 105 10.13 2.45 -15.56
N THR A 106 9.27 3.46 -15.74
CA THR A 106 9.56 4.84 -15.34
C THR A 106 9.76 4.97 -13.83
N MET A 107 8.83 4.44 -13.03
CA MET A 107 8.92 4.46 -11.57
C MET A 107 10.19 3.75 -11.07
N LYS A 108 10.57 2.62 -11.68
CA LYS A 108 11.80 1.93 -11.32
C LYS A 108 13.04 2.76 -11.67
N LYS A 109 13.07 3.37 -12.86
CA LYS A 109 14.18 4.22 -13.31
C LYS A 109 14.34 5.48 -12.43
N GLU A 110 13.23 6.07 -12.02
CA GLU A 110 13.19 7.28 -11.19
C GLU A 110 13.36 6.98 -9.70
N GLY A 111 13.42 5.70 -9.29
CA GLY A 111 13.49 5.33 -7.89
C GLY A 111 12.21 5.70 -7.12
N ARG A 112 11.04 5.54 -7.75
CA ARG A 112 9.70 5.75 -7.16
C ARG A 112 9.01 4.45 -6.77
N LEU A 113 9.54 3.30 -7.18
CA LEU A 113 9.08 1.98 -6.72
C LEU A 113 10.25 1.24 -6.08
N HIS A 114 10.19 1.05 -4.77
CA HIS A 114 11.19 0.35 -3.98
C HIS A 114 10.63 -0.98 -3.50
N LEU A 115 11.30 -2.07 -3.86
CA LEU A 115 10.96 -3.43 -3.44
C LEU A 115 12.09 -3.95 -2.55
N GLU A 116 11.79 -4.21 -1.28
CA GLU A 116 12.71 -4.78 -0.29
C GLU A 116 12.04 -6.00 0.35
N THR A 117 12.00 -7.10 -0.40
CA THR A 117 11.43 -8.36 0.08
C THR A 117 12.48 -9.44 0.27
N TYR A 118 12.26 -10.30 1.28
CA TYR A 118 13.19 -11.34 1.71
C TYR A 118 12.52 -12.71 1.89
#